data_AF-A0A381TQR4-F1
#
_entry.id   AF-A0A381TQR4-F1
#
_cell.length_a   1.000
_cell.length_b   1.000
_cell.length_c   1.000
_cell.angle_alpha   90.00
_cell.angle_beta   90.00
_cell.angle_gamma   90.00
#
_symmetry.space_group_name_H-M   'P 1'
#
loop_
_entity.id
_entity.type
_entity.pdbx_description
1 polymer ?
#
loop_
_entity_poly.entity_id
_entity_poly.type
_entity_poly.pdbx_seq_one_letter_code
_entity_poly.pdbx_strand_id
1 'polypeptide(L)'
;MTTAETPKITPENAVEDETLAPLDLRSLFVAGVHFGHPSKRWNPKMSEYIFGKRSRAHIIDLSKTLTSLNTAKEFIETIVAQGGECLLVGTKAQAQSAIKEQADKVGAMYINQRWLGGMMTNFQTIQARIERLVYLEDAFAKGTVVAQTKRESLMLAAEVERLNKFFGG
;
A
#
# COMPACT_ATOMS: atom_id res chain seq x y z
N MET A 1 -23.81 -57.15 7.25
CA MET A 1 -24.20 -55.82 7.74
C MET A 1 -23.18 -55.40 8.77
N THR A 2 -22.13 -54.71 8.32
CA THR A 2 -21.08 -54.17 9.20
C THR A 2 -20.67 -52.83 8.60
N THR A 3 -20.83 -51.80 9.41
CA THR A 3 -20.98 -50.39 9.09
C THR A 3 -19.70 -49.80 8.51
N ALA A 4 -19.82 -49.03 7.42
CA ALA A 4 -18.75 -48.19 6.90
C ALA A 4 -18.49 -47.05 7.88
N GLU A 5 -17.29 -47.00 8.46
CA GLU A 5 -16.82 -45.83 9.21
C GLU A 5 -16.43 -44.74 8.21
N THR A 6 -17.29 -43.74 8.10
CA THR A 6 -16.99 -42.47 7.44
C THR A 6 -15.86 -41.78 8.20
N PRO A 7 -14.73 -41.40 7.57
CA PRO A 7 -13.69 -40.66 8.26
C PRO A 7 -14.27 -39.30 8.65
N LYS A 8 -14.36 -39.05 9.97
CA LYS A 8 -14.66 -37.73 10.51
C LYS A 8 -13.54 -36.79 10.08
N ILE A 9 -13.86 -35.88 9.16
CA ILE A 9 -13.05 -34.72 8.89
C ILE A 9 -13.18 -33.84 10.14
N THR A 10 -12.23 -34.00 11.06
CA THR A 10 -12.00 -33.00 12.10
C THR A 10 -11.67 -31.69 11.40
N PRO A 11 -12.33 -30.56 11.72
CA PRO A 11 -11.88 -29.26 11.26
C PRO A 11 -10.64 -28.87 12.07
N GLU A 12 -9.52 -29.57 11.84
CA GLU A 12 -8.25 -29.36 12.54
C GLU A 12 -7.35 -28.38 11.79
N ASN A 13 -7.96 -27.29 11.31
CA ASN A 13 -7.33 -26.03 10.94
C ASN A 13 -8.47 -25.04 10.70
N ALA A 14 -9.23 -24.72 11.76
CA ALA A 14 -9.72 -23.36 11.86
C ALA A 14 -8.44 -22.52 11.93
N VAL A 15 -8.02 -21.97 10.78
CA VAL A 15 -7.09 -20.84 10.75
C VAL A 15 -7.64 -19.91 11.81
N GLU A 16 -6.87 -19.75 12.88
CA GLU A 16 -7.13 -18.72 13.86
C GLU A 16 -7.33 -17.47 13.02
N ASP A 17 -8.59 -17.01 12.91
CA ASP A 17 -8.87 -15.66 12.49
C ASP A 17 -7.97 -14.85 13.42
N GLU A 18 -6.83 -14.38 12.91
CA GLU A 18 -6.08 -13.28 13.50
C GLU A 18 -7.11 -12.17 13.54
N THR A 19 -7.88 -12.15 14.62
CA THR A 19 -9.01 -11.28 14.81
C THR A 19 -8.47 -9.91 14.51
N LEU A 20 -8.89 -9.33 13.38
CA LEU A 20 -8.63 -7.94 13.00
C LEU A 20 -8.69 -7.16 14.29
N ALA A 21 -7.53 -6.74 14.82
CA ALA A 21 -7.48 -6.11 16.13
C ALA A 21 -8.51 -4.99 16.07
N PRO A 22 -9.59 -5.05 16.88
CA PRO A 22 -10.70 -4.16 16.68
C PRO A 22 -10.15 -2.73 16.70
N LEU A 23 -10.56 -1.94 15.71
CA LEU A 23 -10.23 -0.51 15.67
C LEU A 23 -10.83 0.09 16.95
N ASP A 24 -9.99 0.23 17.96
CA ASP A 24 -10.35 0.64 19.30
C ASP A 24 -9.44 1.79 19.70
N LEU A 25 -9.97 2.67 20.55
CA LEU A 25 -9.24 3.83 21.01
C LEU A 25 -7.95 3.41 21.73
N ARG A 26 -8.00 2.28 22.46
CA ARG A 26 -6.83 1.73 23.16
C ARG A 26 -5.74 1.27 22.19
N SER A 27 -6.10 0.60 21.09
CA SER A 27 -5.09 0.10 20.13
C SER A 27 -4.39 1.27 19.43
N LEU A 28 -5.14 2.30 19.01
CA LEU A 28 -4.58 3.53 18.43
C LEU A 28 -3.69 4.30 19.43
N PHE A 29 -4.06 4.30 20.71
CA PHE A 29 -3.27 4.94 21.76
C PHE A 29 -1.92 4.23 21.96
N VAL A 30 -1.93 2.89 22.07
CA VAL A 30 -0.71 2.07 22.24
C VAL A 30 0.19 2.16 21.01
N ALA A 31 -0.39 2.21 19.81
CA ALA A 31 0.36 2.40 18.56
C ALA A 31 0.98 3.81 18.43
N GLY A 32 0.61 4.77 19.28
CA GLY A 32 1.19 6.11 19.28
C GLY A 32 0.68 7.03 18.15
N VAL A 33 -0.49 6.73 17.56
CA VAL A 33 -1.06 7.50 16.42
C VAL A 33 -1.46 8.93 16.81
N HIS A 34 -1.68 9.17 18.11
CA HIS A 34 -2.09 10.47 18.64
C HIS A 34 -0.99 11.55 18.61
N PHE A 35 0.27 11.18 18.33
CA PHE A 35 1.38 12.14 18.28
C PHE A 35 1.44 12.88 16.95
N GLY A 36 1.20 14.20 16.99
CA GLY A 36 1.35 15.10 15.86
C GLY A 36 2.71 15.80 15.80
N HIS A 37 2.79 16.80 14.92
CA HIS A 37 3.99 17.62 14.74
C HIS A 37 4.13 18.74 15.80
N PRO A 38 5.31 19.37 15.89
CA PRO A 38 5.51 20.56 16.72
C PRO A 38 4.66 21.75 16.26
N SER A 39 4.29 22.62 17.19
CA SER A 39 3.42 23.79 16.93
C SER A 39 3.93 24.81 15.91
N LYS A 40 5.18 24.72 15.46
CA LYS A 40 5.69 25.57 14.39
C LYS A 40 5.29 25.11 12.98
N ARG A 41 4.91 23.83 12.82
CA ARG A 41 4.61 23.20 11.52
C ARG A 41 3.16 22.73 11.42
N TRP A 42 2.26 23.34 12.19
CA TRP A 42 0.84 22.98 12.18
C TRP A 42 0.06 23.81 11.16
N ASN A 43 -1.04 23.26 10.66
CA ASN A 43 -1.98 23.97 9.79
C ASN A 43 -3.18 24.43 10.63
N PRO A 44 -3.56 25.73 10.62
CA PRO A 44 -4.69 26.25 11.39
C PRO A 44 -6.02 25.54 11.15
N LYS A 45 -6.25 25.00 9.95
CA LYS A 45 -7.45 24.23 9.62
C LYS A 45 -7.57 22.93 10.41
N MET A 46 -6.49 22.45 11.01
CA MET A 46 -6.48 21.24 11.84
C MET A 46 -6.90 21.48 13.29
N SER A 47 -7.27 22.73 13.66
CA SER A 47 -7.66 23.08 15.02
C SER A 47 -8.76 22.19 15.58
N GLU A 48 -9.73 21.79 14.75
CA GLU A 48 -10.83 20.92 15.16
C GLU A 48 -10.39 19.48 15.45
N TYR A 49 -9.30 18.99 14.85
CA TYR A 49 -8.80 17.63 15.06
C TYR A 49 -7.73 17.54 16.17
N ILE A 50 -7.29 18.69 16.68
CA ILE A 50 -6.27 18.77 17.73
C ILE A 50 -6.96 18.76 19.09
N PHE A 51 -6.70 17.73 19.89
CA PHE A 51 -7.18 17.64 21.26
C PHE A 51 -6.47 18.62 22.19
N GLY A 52 -5.16 18.81 21.99
CA GLY A 52 -4.37 19.72 22.81
C GLY A 52 -2.89 19.72 22.45
N LYS A 53 -2.07 20.30 23.33
CA LYS A 53 -0.61 20.38 23.18
C LYS A 53 0.06 19.87 24.45
N ARG A 54 0.97 18.90 24.29
CA ARG A 54 1.81 18.38 25.38
C ARG A 54 3.23 18.20 24.87
N SER A 55 4.23 18.48 25.71
CA SER A 55 5.65 18.23 25.38
C SER A 55 6.12 18.80 24.04
N ARG A 56 5.60 19.97 23.65
CA ARG A 56 5.87 20.69 22.38
C ARG A 56 5.29 20.06 21.10
N ALA A 57 4.51 18.98 21.19
CA ALA A 57 3.80 18.38 20.06
C ALA A 57 2.28 18.57 20.19
N HIS A 58 1.58 18.64 19.06
CA HIS A 58 0.12 18.55 19.04
C HIS A 58 -0.33 17.12 19.28
N ILE A 59 -1.38 16.95 20.07
CA ILE A 59 -2.06 15.67 20.26
C ILE A 59 -3.31 15.68 19.39
N ILE A 60 -3.46 14.66 18.55
CA ILE A 60 -4.62 14.46 17.69
C ILE A 60 -5.72 13.77 18.49
N ASP A 61 -6.98 14.19 18.29
CA ASP A 61 -8.14 13.55 18.91
C ASP A 61 -8.40 12.17 18.26
N LEU A 62 -8.15 11.12 19.06
CA LEU A 62 -8.36 9.74 18.64
C LEU A 62 -9.84 9.38 18.44
N SER A 63 -10.76 10.04 19.15
CA SER A 63 -12.19 9.76 19.01
C SER A 63 -12.67 10.16 17.62
N LYS A 64 -12.25 11.34 17.16
CA LYS A 64 -12.52 11.82 15.80
C LYS A 64 -11.83 10.96 14.75
N THR A 65 -10.59 10.56 15.02
CA THR A 65 -9.83 9.67 14.13
C THR A 65 -10.55 8.33 13.95
N LEU A 66 -11.08 7.75 15.02
CA LEU A 66 -11.81 6.49 14.97
C LEU A 66 -13.09 6.61 14.11
N THR A 67 -13.89 7.66 14.31
CA THR A 67 -15.07 7.92 13.48
C THR A 67 -14.70 8.09 12.01
N SER A 68 -13.68 8.91 11.71
CA SER A 68 -13.24 9.14 10.33
C SER A 68 -12.65 7.89 9.68
N LEU A 69 -11.94 7.04 10.42
CA LEU A 69 -11.43 5.77 9.92
C LEU A 69 -12.56 4.80 9.56
N ASN A 70 -13.62 4.73 10.36
CA ASN A 70 -14.78 3.90 10.06
C ASN A 70 -15.50 4.39 8.78
N THR A 71 -15.72 5.70 8.65
CA THR A 71 -16.29 6.26 7.41
C THR A 71 -15.40 6.00 6.19
N ALA A 72 -14.09 6.13 6.33
CA ALA A 72 -13.15 5.84 5.24
C ALA A 72 -13.16 4.35 4.86
N LYS A 73 -13.25 3.45 5.85
CA LYS A 73 -13.37 2.01 5.63
C LYS A 73 -14.63 1.69 4.82
N GLU A 74 -15.79 2.17 5.24
CA GLU A 74 -17.08 1.96 4.53
C GLU A 74 -17.03 2.50 3.10
N PHE A 75 -16.38 3.64 2.90
CA PHE A 75 -16.21 4.24 1.57
C PHE A 75 -15.35 3.36 0.65
N ILE A 76 -14.23 2.84 1.16
CA ILE A 76 -13.34 1.95 0.40
C ILE A 76 -14.07 0.64 0.07
N GLU A 77 -14.77 0.05 1.04
CA GLU A 77 -15.58 -1.16 0.82
C GLU A 77 -16.62 -0.95 -0.29
N THR A 78 -17.26 0.22 -0.31
CA THR A 78 -18.24 0.57 -1.36
C THR A 78 -17.58 0.66 -2.74
N ILE A 79 -16.40 1.28 -2.86
CA ILE A 79 -15.68 1.37 -4.14
C ILE A 79 -15.27 -0.01 -4.65
N VAL A 80 -14.69 -0.83 -3.76
CA VAL A 80 -14.22 -2.17 -4.12
C VAL A 80 -15.40 -3.08 -4.49
N ALA A 81 -16.53 -2.96 -3.80
CA ALA A 81 -17.76 -3.69 -4.13
C ALA A 81 -18.32 -3.32 -5.50
N GLN A 82 -18.08 -2.09 -5.98
CA GLN A 82 -18.43 -1.65 -7.34
C GLN A 82 -17.41 -2.07 -8.40
N GLY A 83 -16.35 -2.78 -8.02
CA GLY A 83 -15.25 -3.17 -8.90
C GLY A 83 -14.24 -2.05 -9.17
N GLY A 84 -14.23 -1.01 -8.34
CA GLY A 84 -13.23 0.05 -8.42
C GLY A 84 -11.87 -0.38 -7.86
N GLU A 85 -10.80 0.16 -8.43
CA GLU A 85 -9.43 -0.11 -7.99
C GLU A 85 -8.93 0.97 -7.02
N CYS A 86 -8.12 0.56 -6.03
CA CYS A 86 -7.52 1.46 -5.05
C CYS A 86 -6.01 1.55 -5.24
N LEU A 87 -5.47 2.77 -5.23
CA LEU A 87 -4.03 3.03 -5.33
C LEU A 87 -3.48 3.47 -3.96
N LEU A 88 -2.57 2.68 -3.39
CA LEU A 88 -1.91 3.01 -2.13
C LEU A 88 -0.65 3.84 -2.37
N VAL A 89 -0.50 4.96 -1.66
CA VAL A 89 0.62 5.87 -1.89
C VAL A 89 1.31 6.21 -0.57
N GLY A 90 2.63 6.00 -0.52
CA GLY A 90 3.43 6.55 0.56
C GLY A 90 4.91 6.45 0.30
N THR A 91 5.48 7.63 0.11
CA THR A 91 6.85 7.84 -0.37
C THR A 91 7.86 7.99 0.77
N LYS A 92 7.38 8.14 2.00
CA LYS A 92 8.22 8.34 3.20
C LYS A 92 8.87 7.02 3.57
N ALA A 93 10.17 7.03 3.91
CA ALA A 93 10.95 5.85 4.30
C ALA A 93 10.23 4.92 5.32
N GLN A 94 9.53 5.51 6.29
CA GLN A 94 8.76 4.79 7.32
C GLN A 94 7.51 4.06 6.80
N ALA A 95 6.98 4.49 5.65
CA ALA A 95 5.76 3.96 5.05
C ALA A 95 6.04 3.03 3.85
N GLN A 96 7.25 3.08 3.27
CA GLN A 96 7.52 2.40 2.00
C GLN A 96 7.36 0.87 2.08
N SER A 97 7.86 0.26 3.15
CA SER A 97 7.76 -1.18 3.38
C SER A 97 6.33 -1.58 3.73
N ALA A 98 5.69 -0.85 4.64
CA ALA A 98 4.34 -1.13 5.11
C ALA A 98 3.31 -1.07 3.96
N ILE A 99 3.41 -0.07 3.08
CA ILE A 99 2.48 0.07 1.96
C ILE A 99 2.68 -1.03 0.94
N LYS A 100 3.93 -1.36 0.60
CA LYS A 100 4.23 -2.46 -0.32
C LYS A 100 3.67 -3.78 0.21
N GLU A 101 3.98 -4.11 1.46
CA GLU A 101 3.55 -5.37 2.07
C GLU A 101 2.01 -5.50 2.10
N GLN A 102 1.29 -4.43 2.46
CA GLN A 102 -0.17 -4.48 2.52
C GLN A 102 -0.81 -4.48 1.13
N ALA A 103 -0.24 -3.76 0.17
CA ALA A 103 -0.70 -3.77 -1.21
C ALA A 103 -0.50 -5.15 -1.86
N ASP A 104 0.67 -5.76 -1.66
CA ASP A 104 0.99 -7.12 -2.15
C ASP A 104 0.03 -8.17 -1.54
N LYS A 105 -0.34 -8.04 -0.25
CA LYS A 105 -1.30 -8.95 0.41
C LYS A 105 -2.70 -8.88 -0.17
N VAL A 106 -3.15 -7.68 -0.54
CA VAL A 106 -4.53 -7.43 -1.03
C VAL A 106 -4.60 -7.48 -2.56
N GLY A 107 -3.45 -7.49 -3.26
CA GLY A 107 -3.38 -7.39 -4.71
C GLY A 107 -3.76 -6.00 -5.25
N ALA A 108 -3.58 -4.96 -4.43
CA ALA A 108 -3.88 -3.57 -4.80
C ALA A 108 -2.65 -2.88 -5.41
N MET A 109 -2.88 -1.87 -6.25
CA MET A 109 -1.78 -1.08 -6.83
C MET A 109 -1.13 -0.18 -5.78
N TYR A 110 0.19 0.06 -5.88
CA TYR A 110 0.90 0.92 -4.94
C TYR A 110 2.06 1.74 -5.53
N ILE A 111 2.34 2.87 -4.88
CA ILE A 111 3.52 3.70 -5.11
C ILE A 111 4.20 3.98 -3.77
N ASN A 112 5.33 3.31 -3.54
CA ASN A 112 6.14 3.49 -2.34
C ASN A 112 7.41 4.32 -2.56
N GLN A 113 7.81 4.55 -3.81
CA GLN A 113 8.94 5.40 -4.17
C GLN A 113 8.47 6.83 -4.47
N ARG A 114 9.07 7.50 -5.45
CA ARG A 114 8.69 8.86 -5.81
C ARG A 114 7.46 8.84 -6.70
N TRP A 115 6.43 9.57 -6.30
CA TRP A 115 5.32 9.92 -7.19
C TRP A 115 5.82 10.84 -8.32
N LEU A 116 5.75 10.37 -9.57
CA LEU A 116 6.08 11.17 -10.73
C LEU A 116 4.89 12.07 -11.07
N GLY A 117 5.15 13.36 -11.24
CA GLY A 117 4.12 14.29 -11.72
C GLY A 117 3.57 13.82 -13.06
N GLY A 118 2.24 13.80 -13.20
CA GLY A 118 1.57 13.30 -14.40
C GLY A 118 1.13 11.83 -14.33
N MET A 119 1.39 11.09 -13.24
CA MET A 119 0.93 9.70 -13.09
C MET A 119 -0.58 9.52 -13.31
N MET A 120 -1.41 10.42 -12.75
CA MET A 120 -2.86 10.39 -12.97
C MET A 120 -3.32 11.31 -14.11
N THR A 121 -2.69 12.48 -14.27
CA THR A 121 -3.18 13.51 -15.20
C THR A 121 -2.66 13.37 -16.62
N ASN A 122 -1.49 12.76 -16.82
CA ASN A 122 -0.88 12.47 -18.12
C ASN A 122 -0.66 10.95 -18.26
N PHE A 123 -1.75 10.20 -18.10
CA PHE A 123 -1.68 8.75 -18.07
C PHE A 123 -1.17 8.17 -19.39
N GLN A 124 -1.50 8.76 -20.54
CA GLN A 124 -1.04 8.28 -21.86
C GLN A 124 0.49 8.17 -21.95
N THR A 125 1.22 9.17 -21.44
CA THR A 125 2.68 9.16 -21.45
C THR A 125 3.24 8.13 -20.47
N ILE A 126 2.58 7.97 -19.32
CA ILE A 126 2.99 7.04 -18.27
C ILE A 126 2.73 5.59 -18.68
N GLN A 127 1.59 5.34 -19.31
CA GLN A 127 1.23 4.04 -19.88
C GLN A 127 2.29 3.58 -20.89
N ALA A 128 2.73 4.45 -21.79
CA ALA A 128 3.81 4.12 -22.72
C ALA A 128 5.12 3.73 -22.02
N ARG A 129 5.38 4.25 -20.81
CA ARG A 129 6.54 3.84 -19.98
C ARG A 129 6.33 2.49 -19.31
N ILE A 130 5.11 2.17 -18.90
CA ILE A 130 4.74 0.86 -18.33
C ILE A 130 4.81 -0.21 -19.42
N GLU A 131 4.27 0.06 -20.62
CA GLU A 131 4.37 -0.84 -21.78
C GLU A 131 5.82 -1.10 -22.17
N ARG A 132 6.68 -0.07 -22.10
CA ARG A 132 8.12 -0.20 -22.31
C ARG A 132 8.78 -1.11 -21.26
N LEU A 133 8.38 -1.03 -19.99
CA LEU A 133 8.87 -1.91 -18.93
C LEU A 133 8.50 -3.36 -19.22
N VAL A 134 7.21 -3.64 -19.48
CA VAL A 134 6.72 -4.99 -19.81
C VAL A 134 7.45 -5.57 -21.02
N TYR A 135 7.62 -4.79 -22.08
CA TYR A 135 8.38 -5.20 -23.27
C TYR A 135 9.82 -5.59 -22.93
N LEU A 136 10.49 -4.81 -22.08
CA LEU A 136 11.87 -5.10 -21.70
C LEU A 136 11.98 -6.36 -20.86
N GLU A 137 11.11 -6.55 -19.88
CA GLU A 137 11.07 -7.76 -19.05
C GLU A 137 10.84 -9.01 -19.89
N ASP A 138 9.90 -8.95 -20.83
CA ASP A 138 9.62 -10.01 -21.80
C ASP A 138 10.83 -10.32 -22.68
N ALA A 139 11.53 -9.30 -23.17
CA ALA A 139 12.71 -9.46 -24.00
C ALA A 139 13.87 -10.12 -23.23
N PHE A 140 14.06 -9.73 -21.96
CA PHE A 140 15.05 -10.33 -21.07
C PHE A 140 14.70 -11.79 -20.75
N ALA A 141 13.43 -12.10 -20.46
CA ALA A 141 12.98 -13.46 -20.18
C ALA A 141 13.14 -14.40 -21.39
N LYS A 142 12.87 -13.90 -22.60
CA LYS A 142 13.01 -14.66 -23.87
C LYS A 142 14.46 -14.78 -24.35
N GLY A 143 15.41 -14.07 -23.72
CA GLY A 143 16.81 -14.05 -24.16
C GLY A 143 17.03 -13.34 -25.50
N THR A 144 16.06 -12.59 -26.02
CA THR A 144 16.18 -11.88 -27.30
C THR A 144 17.24 -10.76 -27.24
N VAL A 145 17.55 -10.28 -26.03
CA VAL A 145 18.57 -9.23 -25.77
C VAL A 145 20.01 -9.71 -26.02
N VAL A 146 20.22 -11.01 -26.28
CA VAL A 146 21.54 -11.65 -26.48
C VAL A 146 22.31 -11.10 -27.69
N ALA A 147 21.67 -10.41 -28.64
CA ALA A 147 22.33 -9.83 -29.81
C ALA A 147 23.01 -8.46 -29.55
N GLN A 148 22.97 -7.94 -28.33
CA GLN A 148 23.52 -6.62 -28.01
C GLN A 148 24.94 -6.67 -27.42
N THR A 149 25.69 -5.58 -27.57
CA THR A 149 26.99 -5.44 -26.92
C THR A 149 26.84 -5.43 -25.39
N LYS A 150 27.84 -5.91 -24.64
CA LYS A 150 27.80 -5.93 -23.16
C LYS A 150 27.39 -4.59 -22.54
N ARG A 151 27.79 -3.48 -23.16
CA ARG A 151 27.43 -2.13 -22.73
C ARG A 151 25.94 -1.85 -22.87
N GLU A 152 25.35 -2.21 -24.00
CA GLU A 152 23.92 -2.02 -24.27
C GLU A 152 23.06 -2.91 -23.35
N SER A 153 23.47 -4.16 -23.13
CA SER A 153 22.79 -5.04 -22.18
C SER A 153 22.78 -4.45 -20.76
N LEU A 154 23.89 -3.85 -20.32
CA LEU A 154 23.97 -3.15 -19.03
C LEU A 154 23.07 -1.91 -18.98
N MET A 155 23.01 -1.13 -20.06
CA MET A 155 22.13 0.04 -20.12
C MET A 155 20.65 -0.35 -20.06
N LEU A 156 20.25 -1.41 -20.76
CA LEU A 156 18.89 -1.93 -20.72
C LEU A 156 18.55 -2.51 -19.34
N ALA A 157 19.47 -3.22 -18.70
CA ALA A 157 19.27 -3.74 -17.35
C ALA A 157 19.06 -2.59 -16.34
N ALA A 158 19.86 -1.53 -16.44
CA ALA A 158 19.70 -0.33 -15.62
C ALA A 158 18.38 0.41 -15.92
N GLU A 159 17.91 0.41 -17.17
CA GLU A 159 16.60 0.97 -17.54
C GLU A 159 15.47 0.19 -16.87
N VAL A 160 15.50 -1.14 -16.92
CA VAL A 160 14.52 -2.02 -16.27
C VAL A 160 14.51 -1.81 -14.75
N GLU A 161 15.68 -1.83 -14.10
CA GLU A 161 15.78 -1.62 -12.65
C GLU A 161 15.18 -0.27 -12.24
N ARG A 162 15.47 0.77 -13.02
CA ARG A 162 14.92 2.11 -12.78
C ARG A 162 13.41 2.14 -12.96
N LEU A 163 12.88 1.53 -14.01
CA LEU A 163 11.43 1.51 -14.29
C LEU A 163 10.69 0.68 -13.23
N ASN A 164 11.19 -0.49 -12.87
CA ASN A 164 10.63 -1.33 -11.80
C ASN A 164 10.59 -0.64 -10.45
N LYS A 165 11.60 0.20 -10.15
CA LYS A 165 11.59 1.02 -8.94
C LYS A 165 10.39 1.98 -8.88
N PHE A 166 9.89 2.49 -10.02
CA PHE A 166 8.81 3.47 -10.04
C PHE A 166 7.43 2.89 -10.37
N PHE A 167 7.37 1.81 -11.15
CA PHE A 167 6.15 1.24 -11.72
C PHE A 167 5.96 -0.25 -11.40
N GLY A 168 6.73 -0.81 -10.46
CA GLY A 168 6.64 -2.23 -10.07
C GLY A 168 5.48 -2.55 -9.13
N GLY A 169 4.56 -1.62 -8.91
CA GLY A 169 3.37 -1.76 -8.07
C GLY A 169 2.15 -1.20 -8.77
#